data_AF-A0A1J5T3V8-F1
#
_entry.id   AF-A0A1J5T3V8-F1
#
_cell.length_a   1.000
_cell.length_b   1.000
_cell.length_c   1.000
_cell.angle_alpha   90.00
_cell.angle_beta   90.00
_cell.angle_gamma   90.00
#
_symmetry.space_group_name_H-M   'P 1'
#
loop_
_entity.id
_entity.type
_entity.pdbx_description
1 polymer ?
#
loop_
_entity_poly.entity_id
_entity_poly.type
_entity_poly.pdbx_seq_one_letter_code
_entity_poly.pdbx_strand_id
1 'polypeptide(L)'
;MDMNEVIDRAIQRANLRTDYELSKATGIPQNILSAIRKGKRNPSTTETTQLATLAGLDEMTIIGELEMRTAKTEKKREFWRQFLEARAHLGKQSTAAILGICALGLTAAITPEPANANEILQFQNYGANSVFNSPALYIMRIKAKANRLILKALFLKLRYCLLSYTGEHSYKFT
;
A
#
# COMPACT_ATOMS: atom_id res chain seq x y z
N MET A 1 -14.10 17.89 -2.96
CA MET A 1 -13.23 18.98 -3.43
C MET A 1 -13.78 19.59 -4.73
N ASP A 2 -13.65 20.90 -4.97
CA ASP A 2 -14.01 21.47 -6.29
C ASP A 2 -12.88 21.30 -7.31
N MET A 3 -13.21 21.23 -8.61
CA MET A 3 -12.17 21.03 -9.64
C MET A 3 -11.24 22.24 -9.77
N ASN A 4 -11.72 23.46 -9.51
CA ASN A 4 -10.85 24.65 -9.45
C ASN A 4 -9.80 24.52 -8.35
N GLU A 5 -10.22 24.01 -7.19
CA GLU A 5 -9.33 23.79 -6.06
C GLU A 5 -8.25 22.75 -6.38
N VAL A 6 -8.61 21.70 -7.13
CA VAL A 6 -7.63 20.69 -7.58
C VAL A 6 -6.61 21.31 -8.53
N ILE A 7 -7.07 22.14 -9.48
CA ILE A 7 -6.21 22.85 -10.43
C ILE A 7 -5.26 23.82 -9.68
N ASP A 8 -5.79 24.63 -8.76
CA ASP A 8 -4.99 25.59 -8.02
C ASP A 8 -3.96 24.88 -7.13
N ARG A 9 -4.33 23.75 -6.52
CA ARG A 9 -3.40 22.92 -5.76
C ARG A 9 -2.32 22.29 -6.63
N ALA A 10 -2.66 21.85 -7.85
CA ALA A 10 -1.68 21.35 -8.81
C ALA A 10 -0.66 22.43 -9.18
N ILE A 11 -1.13 23.66 -9.45
CA ILE A 11 -0.26 24.80 -9.76
C ILE A 11 0.66 25.11 -8.58
N GLN A 12 0.11 25.21 -7.37
CA GLN A 12 0.88 25.50 -6.16
C GLN A 12 1.93 24.42 -5.88
N ARG A 13 1.55 23.14 -5.93
CA ARG A 13 2.44 22.02 -5.62
C ARG A 13 3.56 21.87 -6.65
N ALA A 14 3.27 22.08 -7.93
CA ALA A 14 4.25 22.02 -9.00
C ALA A 14 5.05 23.33 -9.18
N ASN A 15 4.82 24.33 -8.32
CA ASN A 15 5.45 25.66 -8.39
C ASN A 15 5.30 26.33 -9.77
N LEU A 16 4.11 26.18 -10.36
CA LEU A 16 3.76 26.80 -11.64
C LEU A 16 3.13 28.17 -11.40
N ARG A 17 3.29 29.09 -12.34
CA ARG A 17 2.77 30.47 -12.24
C ARG A 17 1.48 30.67 -13.01
N THR A 18 1.26 29.86 -14.05
CA THR A 18 0.16 30.06 -14.98
C THR A 18 -0.50 28.74 -15.41
N ASP A 19 -1.76 28.82 -15.81
CA ASP A 19 -2.49 27.70 -16.44
C ASP A 19 -1.82 27.22 -17.74
N TYR A 20 -1.06 28.09 -18.41
CA TYR A 20 -0.29 27.71 -19.59
C TYR A 20 0.83 26.73 -19.24
N GLU A 21 1.57 27.00 -18.16
CA GLU A 21 2.59 26.07 -17.66
C GLU A 21 1.96 24.76 -17.20
N LEU A 22 0.79 24.82 -16.55
CA LEU A 22 0.02 23.63 -16.17
C LEU A 22 -0.39 22.80 -17.40
N SER A 23 -0.82 23.46 -18.48
CA SER A 23 -1.16 22.81 -19.75
C SER A 23 0.03 22.04 -20.31
N LYS A 24 1.24 22.62 -20.25
CA LYS A 24 2.48 21.96 -20.69
C LYS A 24 2.87 20.79 -19.79
N ALA A 25 2.70 20.92 -18.47
CA ALA A 25 3.05 19.87 -17.52
C ALA A 25 2.12 18.67 -17.59
N THR A 26 0.81 18.90 -17.77
CA THR A 26 -0.21 17.84 -17.79
C THR A 26 -0.50 17.29 -19.18
N GLY A 27 -0.14 18.04 -20.23
CA GLY A 27 -0.55 17.74 -21.62
C GLY A 27 -2.00 18.08 -21.93
N ILE A 28 -2.75 18.67 -20.98
CA ILE A 28 -4.14 19.08 -21.17
C ILE A 28 -4.16 20.42 -21.91
N PRO A 29 -4.82 20.53 -23.08
CA PRO A 29 -4.94 21.79 -23.82
C PRO A 29 -5.48 22.95 -22.97
N GLN A 30 -4.91 24.15 -23.13
CA GLN A 30 -5.29 25.34 -22.33
C GLN A 30 -6.77 25.73 -22.48
N ASN A 31 -7.36 25.54 -23.66
CA ASN A 31 -8.79 25.77 -23.90
C ASN A 31 -9.66 24.82 -23.06
N ILE A 32 -9.23 23.57 -22.87
CA ILE A 32 -9.91 22.59 -22.02
C ILE A 32 -9.78 22.98 -20.55
N LEU A 33 -8.58 23.33 -20.08
CA LEU A 33 -8.39 23.83 -18.70
C LEU A 33 -9.27 25.06 -18.41
N SER A 34 -9.34 26.01 -19.34
CA SER A 34 -10.23 27.17 -19.20
C SER A 34 -11.71 26.79 -19.15
N ALA A 35 -12.14 25.80 -19.95
CA ALA A 35 -13.51 25.32 -19.95
C ALA A 35 -13.88 24.60 -18.64
N ILE A 36 -12.94 23.81 -18.08
CA ILE A 36 -13.07 23.17 -16.76
C ILE A 36 -13.18 24.23 -15.67
N ARG A 37 -12.28 25.23 -15.64
CA ARG A 37 -12.32 26.32 -14.64
C ARG A 37 -13.65 27.07 -14.62
N LYS A 38 -14.21 27.31 -15.81
CA LYS A 38 -15.50 28.00 -15.98
C LYS A 38 -16.71 27.10 -15.70
N GLY A 39 -16.51 25.82 -15.35
CA GLY A 39 -17.59 24.85 -15.15
C GLY A 39 -18.36 24.50 -16.43
N LYS A 40 -17.84 24.87 -17.62
CA LYS A 40 -18.50 24.61 -18.90
C LYS A 40 -18.40 23.16 -19.34
N ARG A 41 -17.40 22.44 -18.82
CA ARG A 41 -17.10 21.05 -19.16
C ARG A 41 -16.55 20.34 -17.92
N ASN A 42 -17.00 19.10 -17.71
CA ASN A 42 -16.37 18.19 -16.76
C ASN A 42 -15.11 17.56 -17.37
N PRO A 43 -14.01 17.44 -16.61
CA PRO A 43 -12.83 16.74 -17.09
C PRO A 43 -13.13 15.26 -17.33
N SER A 44 -12.43 14.68 -18.30
CA SER A 44 -12.39 13.23 -18.50
C SER A 44 -11.65 12.55 -17.35
N THR A 45 -11.77 11.23 -17.25
CA THR A 45 -11.03 10.45 -16.24
C THR A 45 -9.52 10.67 -16.37
N THR A 46 -8.98 10.65 -17.59
CA THR A 46 -7.54 10.86 -17.84
C THR A 46 -7.09 12.25 -17.40
N GLU A 47 -7.85 13.30 -17.75
CA GLU A 47 -7.57 14.69 -17.35
C GLU A 47 -7.62 14.82 -15.82
N THR A 48 -8.60 14.15 -15.18
CA THR A 48 -8.76 14.16 -13.71
C THR A 48 -7.58 13.48 -13.03
N THR A 49 -7.14 12.32 -13.53
CA THR A 49 -5.96 11.61 -13.02
C THR A 49 -4.73 12.50 -13.10
N GLN A 50 -4.46 13.11 -14.26
CA GLN A 50 -3.30 13.98 -14.46
C GLN A 50 -3.28 15.17 -13.50
N LEU A 51 -4.43 15.83 -13.32
CA LEU A 51 -4.57 16.95 -12.39
C LEU A 51 -4.41 16.50 -10.93
N ALA A 52 -5.03 15.39 -10.54
CA ALA A 52 -4.95 14.86 -9.18
C ALA A 52 -3.53 14.39 -8.82
N THR A 53 -2.85 13.67 -9.72
CA THR A 53 -1.46 13.25 -9.55
C THR A 53 -0.55 14.46 -9.36
N LEU A 54 -0.70 15.49 -10.20
CA LEU A 54 0.12 16.71 -10.09
C LEU A 54 -0.20 17.51 -8.80
N ALA A 55 -1.46 17.49 -8.35
CA ALA A 55 -1.88 18.06 -7.07
C ALA A 55 -1.42 17.24 -5.85
N GLY A 56 -0.91 16.02 -6.05
CA GLY A 56 -0.54 15.10 -4.99
C GLY A 56 -1.74 14.64 -4.16
N LEU A 57 -2.88 14.48 -4.82
CA LEU A 57 -4.13 13.96 -4.26
C LEU A 57 -4.32 12.52 -4.73
N ASP A 58 -5.06 11.72 -3.96
CA ASP A 58 -5.44 10.38 -4.39
C ASP A 58 -6.40 10.45 -5.59
N GLU A 59 -5.95 9.93 -6.74
CA GLU A 59 -6.62 10.13 -8.02
C GLU A 59 -8.02 9.53 -8.03
N MET A 60 -8.16 8.33 -7.46
CA MET A 60 -9.41 7.59 -7.42
C MET A 60 -10.46 8.25 -6.50
N THR A 61 -10.05 8.96 -5.45
CA THR A 61 -10.96 9.78 -4.65
C THR A 61 -11.51 10.95 -5.47
N ILE A 62 -10.65 11.69 -6.17
CA ILE A 62 -11.09 12.82 -7.00
C ILE A 62 -11.99 12.36 -8.15
N ILE A 63 -11.64 11.24 -8.81
CA ILE A 63 -12.49 10.62 -9.85
C ILE A 63 -13.85 10.24 -9.27
N GLY A 64 -13.87 9.58 -8.11
CA GLY A 64 -15.12 9.16 -7.46
C GLY A 64 -16.01 10.34 -7.10
N GLU A 65 -15.44 11.42 -6.56
CA GLU A 65 -16.19 12.66 -6.27
C GLU A 65 -16.77 13.30 -7.54
N LEU A 66 -16.01 13.35 -8.62
CA LEU A 66 -16.46 13.88 -9.90
C LEU A 66 -17.58 13.03 -10.52
N GLU A 67 -17.41 11.71 -10.51
CA GLU A 67 -18.39 10.76 -11.02
C GLU A 67 -19.68 10.78 -10.21
N MET A 68 -19.60 10.94 -8.89
CA MET A 68 -20.77 11.11 -8.03
C MET A 68 -21.56 12.38 -8.38
N ARG A 69 -20.88 13.50 -8.66
CA ARG A 69 -21.53 14.76 -9.06
C ARG A 69 -22.18 14.70 -10.44
N THR A 70 -21.54 13.99 -11.37
CA THR A 70 -21.98 13.91 -12.77
C THR A 70 -22.91 12.74 -13.07
N ALA A 71 -23.09 11.82 -12.11
CA ALA A 71 -23.93 10.64 -12.27
C ALA A 71 -25.42 10.99 -12.41
N LYS A 72 -25.97 10.63 -13.57
CA LYS A 72 -27.40 10.82 -13.89
C LYS A 72 -28.31 9.90 -13.08
N THR A 73 -27.85 8.69 -12.74
CA THR A 73 -28.64 7.66 -12.05
C THR A 73 -28.28 7.58 -10.56
N GLU A 74 -29.28 7.36 -9.70
CA GLU A 74 -29.04 7.20 -8.26
C GLU A 74 -28.19 5.96 -7.95
N LYS A 75 -28.41 4.85 -8.68
CA LYS A 75 -27.61 3.62 -8.51
C LYS A 75 -26.10 3.88 -8.71
N LYS A 76 -25.74 4.73 -9.68
CA LYS A 76 -24.33 5.10 -9.93
C LYS A 76 -23.80 6.03 -8.84
N ARG A 77 -24.62 6.96 -8.34
CA ARG A 77 -24.25 7.82 -7.20
C ARG A 77 -24.00 7.00 -5.93
N GLU A 78 -24.89 6.07 -5.63
CA GLU A 78 -24.78 5.17 -4.48
C GLU A 78 -23.51 4.32 -4.54
N PHE A 79 -23.18 3.78 -5.72
CA PHE A 79 -21.92 3.04 -5.91
C PHE A 79 -20.70 3.89 -5.54
N TRP A 80 -20.60 5.12 -6.06
CA TRP A 80 -19.46 5.99 -5.77
C TRP A 80 -19.44 6.48 -4.31
N ARG A 81 -20.61 6.69 -3.70
CA ARG A 81 -20.76 7.01 -2.28
C ARG A 81 -20.17 5.90 -1.41
N GLN A 82 -20.62 4.65 -1.60
CA GLN A 82 -20.11 3.49 -0.87
C GLN A 82 -18.60 3.27 -1.11
N PHE A 83 -18.14 3.46 -2.35
CA PHE A 83 -16.73 3.34 -2.70
C PHE A 83 -15.85 4.35 -1.94
N LEU A 84 -16.28 5.62 -1.88
CA LEU A 84 -15.55 6.68 -1.17
C LEU A 84 -15.58 6.45 0.34
N GLU A 85 -16.72 6.03 0.90
CA GLU A 85 -16.84 5.69 2.32
C GLU A 85 -15.88 4.57 2.71
N ALA A 86 -15.86 3.47 1.96
CA ALA A 86 -14.96 2.35 2.20
C ALA A 86 -13.48 2.78 2.20
N ARG A 87 -13.09 3.68 1.28
CA ARG A 87 -11.72 4.21 1.23
C ARG A 87 -11.37 5.15 2.37
N ALA A 88 -12.31 5.99 2.79
CA ALA A 88 -12.11 6.89 3.93
C ALA A 88 -11.83 6.12 5.23
N HIS A 89 -12.45 4.95 5.41
CA HIS A 89 -12.21 4.08 6.57
C HIS A 89 -10.84 3.38 6.52
N LEU A 90 -10.39 2.95 5.34
CA LEU A 90 -9.10 2.27 5.17
C LEU A 90 -7.89 3.19 5.42
N GLY A 91 -7.98 4.45 5.03
CA GLY A 91 -6.90 5.43 5.24
C GLY A 91 -6.60 5.72 6.72
N LYS A 92 -7.57 5.47 7.62
CA LYS A 92 -7.42 5.71 9.07
C LYS A 92 -6.94 4.49 9.87
N GLN A 93 -7.05 3.27 9.33
CA GLN A 93 -6.76 2.04 10.08
C GLN A 93 -5.38 1.42 9.80
N SER A 94 -4.67 1.88 8.76
CA SER A 94 -3.41 1.25 8.33
C SER A 94 -2.21 1.54 9.25
N THR A 95 -2.21 2.65 10.01
CA THR A 95 -1.07 3.02 10.86
C THR A 95 -1.08 2.38 12.25
N ALA A 96 -2.25 1.98 12.78
CA ALA A 96 -2.34 1.37 14.11
C ALA A 96 -2.10 -0.15 14.12
N ALA A 97 -2.48 -0.85 13.04
CA ALA A 97 -2.39 -2.32 12.98
C ALA A 97 -0.93 -2.83 12.86
N ILE A 98 -0.03 -2.06 12.24
CA ILE A 98 1.36 -2.48 12.03
C ILE A 98 2.20 -2.33 13.32
N LEU A 99 1.89 -1.37 14.19
CA LEU A 99 2.59 -1.19 15.48
C LEU A 99 2.20 -2.25 16.52
N GLY A 100 0.99 -2.81 16.47
CA GLY A 100 0.55 -3.87 17.40
C GLY A 100 1.27 -5.21 17.20
N ILE A 101 1.70 -5.51 15.97
CA ILE A 101 2.36 -6.79 15.63
C ILE A 101 3.85 -6.78 16.04
N CYS A 102 4.51 -5.62 16.09
CA CYS A 102 5.90 -5.54 16.54
C CYS A 102 6.08 -5.65 18.06
N ALA A 103 5.07 -5.27 18.87
CA ALA A 103 5.18 -5.28 20.33
C ALA A 103 5.08 -6.68 20.96
N LEU A 104 4.37 -7.62 20.32
CA LEU A 104 4.18 -8.97 20.85
C LEU A 104 5.24 -9.97 20.40
N GLY A 105 6.10 -9.60 19.44
CA GLY A 105 7.19 -10.45 18.95
C GLY A 105 8.44 -10.44 19.84
N LEU A 106 8.65 -9.41 20.67
CA LEU A 106 9.88 -9.25 21.45
C LEU A 106 9.83 -9.86 22.86
N THR A 107 8.66 -10.14 23.43
CA THR A 107 8.57 -10.72 24.79
C THR A 107 8.72 -12.24 24.83
N ALA A 108 8.54 -12.95 23.70
CA ALA A 108 8.76 -14.39 23.63
C ALA A 108 10.25 -14.81 23.53
N ALA A 109 11.18 -13.84 23.42
CA ALA A 109 12.61 -14.12 23.25
C ALA A 109 13.43 -14.02 24.55
N ILE A 110 12.86 -13.59 25.68
CA ILE A 110 13.62 -13.26 26.90
C ILE A 110 13.08 -13.94 28.17
N THR A 111 12.19 -14.94 28.09
CA THR A 111 11.94 -15.81 29.25
C THR A 111 12.88 -17.01 29.18
N PRO A 112 13.96 -17.07 29.98
CA PRO A 112 14.66 -18.34 30.20
C PRO A 112 13.69 -19.25 30.97
N GLU A 113 13.14 -20.24 30.27
CA GLU A 113 12.45 -21.36 30.90
C GLU A 113 13.50 -22.11 31.76
N PRO A 114 13.26 -22.35 33.06
CA PRO A 114 14.13 -23.24 33.82
C PRO A 114 13.96 -24.64 33.23
N ALA A 115 14.95 -25.09 32.46
CA ALA A 115 15.03 -26.45 31.96
C ALA A 115 14.98 -27.40 33.16
N ASN A 116 13.80 -27.98 33.41
CA ASN A 116 13.61 -29.01 34.41
C ASN A 116 14.22 -30.29 33.82
N ALA A 117 15.41 -30.65 34.29
CA ALA A 117 16.22 -31.75 33.77
C ALA A 117 15.63 -33.16 34.02
N ASN A 118 14.38 -33.26 34.47
CA ASN A 118 13.74 -34.54 34.82
C ASN A 118 13.01 -35.22 33.63
N GLU A 119 12.77 -34.55 32.50
CA GLU A 119 12.09 -35.17 31.35
C GLU A 119 13.01 -35.97 30.41
N ILE A 120 14.34 -35.83 30.51
CA ILE A 120 15.29 -36.49 29.59
C ILE A 120 15.44 -38.00 29.89
N LEU A 121 15.06 -38.47 31.09
CA LEU A 121 15.23 -39.88 31.47
C LEU A 121 14.17 -40.83 30.89
N GLN A 122 13.04 -40.33 30.35
CA GLN A 122 12.03 -41.20 29.76
C GLN A 122 12.27 -41.50 28.27
N PHE A 123 13.06 -40.69 27.56
CA PHE A 123 13.28 -40.86 26.12
C PHE A 123 14.36 -41.88 25.75
N GLN A 124 15.25 -42.26 26.67
CA GLN A 124 16.30 -43.24 26.38
C GLN A 124 15.83 -44.71 26.43
N ASN A 125 14.61 -44.99 26.90
CA ASN A 125 14.08 -46.35 27.01
C ASN A 125 13.11 -46.78 25.89
N TYR A 126 12.86 -45.94 24.90
CA TYR A 126 12.03 -46.28 23.72
C TYR A 126 12.89 -46.58 22.47
N GLY A 127 14.04 -47.22 22.69
CA GLY A 127 15.03 -47.54 21.67
C GLY A 127 15.27 -49.04 21.52
N ALA A 128 14.23 -49.87 21.43
CA ALA A 128 14.36 -51.23 20.90
C ALA A 128 13.00 -51.71 20.37
N ASN A 129 12.95 -51.96 19.06
CA ASN A 129 11.89 -52.70 18.34
C ASN A 129 10.63 -51.93 17.92
N SER A 130 10.72 -51.16 16.83
CA SER A 130 9.74 -51.26 15.72
C SER A 130 10.08 -50.32 14.53
N VAL A 131 10.68 -50.92 13.50
CA VAL A 131 10.28 -50.86 12.08
C VAL A 131 9.90 -49.50 11.45
N PHE A 132 10.80 -49.07 10.56
CA PHE A 132 10.57 -48.44 9.24
C PHE A 132 9.11 -48.40 8.74
N ASN A 133 8.44 -47.25 8.85
CA ASN A 133 7.52 -46.61 7.87
C ASN A 133 6.54 -45.70 8.61
N SER A 134 6.82 -44.40 8.67
CA SER A 134 5.80 -43.42 9.05
C SER A 134 5.83 -42.21 8.09
N PRO A 135 4.76 -41.99 7.29
CA PRO A 135 4.68 -40.88 6.33
C PRO A 135 4.69 -39.49 6.99
N ALA A 136 4.55 -39.41 8.31
CA ALA A 136 4.59 -38.17 9.08
C ALA A 136 5.97 -37.48 9.02
N LEU A 137 7.07 -38.24 8.96
CA LEU A 137 8.43 -37.66 8.92
C LEU A 137 8.77 -37.04 7.55
N TYR A 138 8.17 -37.53 6.46
CA TYR A 138 8.35 -36.97 5.12
C TYR A 138 7.64 -35.61 4.98
N ILE A 139 6.42 -35.50 5.52
CA ILE A 139 5.62 -34.26 5.48
C ILE A 139 6.28 -33.16 6.35
N MET A 140 6.88 -33.52 7.49
CA MET A 140 7.60 -32.54 8.32
C MET A 140 8.87 -32.00 7.65
N ARG A 141 9.61 -32.84 6.91
CA ARG A 141 10.80 -32.38 6.16
C ARG A 141 10.46 -31.43 5.00
N ILE A 142 9.33 -31.63 4.33
CA ILE A 142 8.85 -30.75 3.24
C ILE A 142 8.42 -29.39 3.81
N LYS A 143 7.64 -29.37 4.91
CA LYS A 143 7.18 -28.12 5.54
C LYS A 143 8.35 -27.25 6.03
N ALA A 144 9.38 -27.85 6.63
CA ALA A 144 10.55 -27.12 7.10
C ALA A 144 11.37 -26.49 5.95
N LYS A 145 11.46 -27.17 4.79
CA LYS A 145 12.20 -26.67 3.62
C LYS A 145 11.44 -25.54 2.90
N ALA A 146 10.11 -25.64 2.82
CA ALA A 146 9.24 -24.61 2.26
C ALA A 146 9.28 -23.31 3.08
N ASN A 147 9.21 -23.39 4.41
CA ASN A 147 9.30 -22.23 5.28
C ASN A 147 10.66 -21.51 5.15
N ARG A 148 11.76 -22.25 4.98
CA ARG A 148 13.08 -21.64 4.78
C ARG A 148 13.21 -20.87 3.47
N LEU A 149 12.53 -21.32 2.41
CA LEU A 149 12.49 -20.60 1.13
C LEU A 149 11.62 -19.35 1.19
N ILE A 150 10.48 -19.44 1.86
CA ILE A 150 9.58 -18.30 2.08
C ILE A 150 10.28 -17.23 2.93
N LEU A 151 10.98 -17.62 4.01
CA LEU A 151 11.78 -16.69 4.82
C LEU A 151 12.90 -16.02 4.02
N LYS A 152 13.59 -16.75 3.13
CA LYS A 152 14.62 -16.17 2.25
C LYS A 152 14.02 -15.16 1.26
N ALA A 153 12.86 -15.46 0.69
CA ALA A 153 12.17 -14.56 -0.24
C ALA A 153 11.69 -13.29 0.46
N LEU A 154 11.15 -13.41 1.68
CA LEU A 154 10.75 -12.28 2.51
C LEU A 154 11.96 -11.42 2.90
N PHE A 155 13.08 -12.03 3.30
CA PHE A 155 14.32 -11.30 3.60
C PHE A 155 14.87 -10.54 2.40
N LEU A 156 14.82 -11.13 1.20
CA LEU A 156 15.25 -10.45 -0.03
C LEU A 156 14.36 -9.23 -0.33
N LYS A 157 13.04 -9.39 -0.16
CA LYS A 157 12.07 -8.33 -0.41
C LYS A 157 12.18 -7.20 0.62
N LEU A 158 12.43 -7.53 1.90
CA LEU A 158 12.72 -6.54 2.94
C LEU A 158 14.02 -5.79 2.67
N ARG A 159 15.08 -6.48 2.24
CA ARG A 159 16.37 -5.86 1.90
C ARG A 159 16.25 -4.90 0.71
N TYR A 160 15.46 -5.27 -0.31
CA TYR A 160 15.20 -4.41 -1.46
C TYR A 160 14.38 -3.17 -1.08
N CYS A 161 13.41 -3.34 -0.18
CA CYS A 161 12.59 -2.26 0.34
C CYS A 161 13.41 -1.27 1.20
N LEU A 162 14.32 -1.79 2.04
CA LEU A 162 15.23 -0.97 2.85
C LEU A 162 16.27 -0.21 2.02
N LEU A 163 16.82 -0.84 0.97
CA LEU A 163 17.77 -0.18 0.04
C LEU A 163 17.11 0.94 -0.78
N SER A 164 15.80 0.83 -1.03
CA SER A 164 15.03 1.86 -1.75
C SER A 164 14.69 3.06 -0.86
N TYR A 165 14.81 2.93 0.47
CA TYR A 165 14.42 3.95 1.44
C TYR A 165 15.60 4.83 1.89
N THR A 166 16.85 4.38 1.76
CA THR A 166 18.06 5.16 2.14
C THR A 166 18.73 5.85 0.95
N GLY A 167 17.98 6.18 -0.10
CA GLY A 167 18.47 6.92 -1.28
C GLY A 167 18.63 8.42 -1.00
N GLU A 168 19.58 8.78 -0.14
CA GLU A 168 20.13 10.15 -0.09
C GLU A 168 21.16 10.37 -1.21
N HIS A 169 21.08 11.58 -1.78
CA HIS A 169 22.08 12.32 -2.55
C HIS A 169 22.23 12.11 -4.08
N SER A 170 21.73 13.14 -4.78
CA SER A 170 22.56 14.11 -5.52
C SER A 170 23.11 13.68 -6.89
N TYR A 171 22.43 14.16 -7.94
CA TYR A 171 23.09 14.49 -9.20
C TYR A 171 22.70 15.90 -9.64
N LYS A 172 23.59 16.86 -9.31
CA LYS A 172 23.87 18.00 -10.19
C LYS A 172 24.48 17.43 -11.48
N PHE A 173 24.02 17.86 -12.64
CA PHE A 173 24.92 18.15 -13.75
C PHE A 173 24.31 19.27 -14.59
N THR A 174 25.10 20.33 -14.71
CA THR A 174 25.13 21.33 -15.78
C THR A 174 25.03 20.71 -17.16
#